data_AF-X6M8C1-F1
#
_entry.id   AF-X6M8C1-F1
#
_cell.length_a   1.000
_cell.length_b   1.000
_cell.length_c   1.000
_cell.angle_alpha   90.00
_cell.angle_beta   90.00
_cell.angle_gamma   90.00
#
_symmetry.space_group_name_H-M   'P 1'
#
loop_
_entity.id
_entity.type
_entity.pdbx_description
1 polymer ?
#
loop_
_entity_poly.entity_id
_entity_poly.type
_entity_poly.pdbx_seq_one_letter_code
_entity_poly.pdbx_strand_id
1 'polypeptide(L)'
;MFEHKMQESLKNQIIIKDLKHPLTLKYALIYMYSGIISRFQWGQDNELFEDLLHFADKYQISNLGKLLLTRLRQDITPFNVGMALILSNRFKESIYCAYDFYQSKQVALAFLRKRKQLLQFLSSPYSTTLFTQYPDIVKDILISWAEEDTTTDVDKKYDFAFEAHRSLEVVSLKEIFYMGQNISRKAFKKQNKNKNNLVSR
;
A
#
# COMPACT_ATOMS: atom_id res chain seq x y z
N MET A 1 -30.96 6.33 7.01
CA MET A 1 -30.82 7.80 7.08
C MET A 1 -32.08 8.51 6.61
N PHE A 2 -32.58 8.25 5.39
CA PHE A 2 -33.77 8.94 4.86
C PHE A 2 -35.11 8.36 5.31
N GLU A 3 -35.14 7.13 5.82
CA GLU A 3 -36.36 6.45 6.27
C GLU A 3 -36.75 6.77 7.73
N HIS A 4 -35.88 7.44 8.47
CA HIS A 4 -36.11 7.81 9.88
C HIS A 4 -36.08 9.32 10.05
N LYS A 5 -36.82 9.85 11.03
CA LYS A 5 -36.85 11.28 11.39
C LYS A 5 -35.49 11.71 11.96
N MET A 6 -34.53 11.94 11.09
CA MET A 6 -33.24 12.55 11.43
C MET A 6 -33.31 14.05 11.11
N GLN A 7 -32.53 14.89 11.81
CA GLN A 7 -32.60 16.34 11.60
C GLN A 7 -32.23 16.75 10.16
N GLU A 8 -31.41 15.94 9.52
CA GLU A 8 -30.97 16.07 8.14
C GLU A 8 -32.12 15.88 7.15
N SER A 9 -33.12 15.05 7.48
CA SER A 9 -34.29 14.82 6.61
C SER A 9 -35.20 16.04 6.53
N LEU A 10 -35.14 16.94 7.51
CA LEU A 10 -35.89 18.20 7.53
C LEU A 10 -35.17 19.33 6.79
N LYS A 11 -33.84 19.27 6.69
CA LYS A 11 -33.00 20.33 6.13
C LYS A 11 -32.71 20.16 4.64
N ASN A 12 -33.14 19.06 4.02
CA ASN A 12 -32.79 18.69 2.63
C ASN A 12 -31.28 18.83 2.33
N GLN A 13 -30.45 18.65 3.34
CA GLN A 13 -29.01 18.87 3.26
C GLN A 13 -28.29 17.90 4.20
N ILE A 14 -27.26 17.25 3.68
CA ILE A 14 -26.35 16.39 4.43
C ILE A 14 -24.94 16.95 4.26
N ILE A 15 -24.24 17.13 5.38
CA ILE A 15 -22.87 17.63 5.39
C ILE A 15 -21.95 16.46 5.74
N ILE A 16 -21.09 16.10 4.79
CA ILE A 16 -20.05 15.07 4.95
C ILE A 16 -18.73 15.81 5.18
N LYS A 17 -18.09 15.59 6.34
CA LYS A 17 -16.89 16.35 6.78
C LYS A 17 -15.60 15.54 6.76
N ASP A 18 -15.72 14.24 6.56
CA ASP A 18 -14.70 13.22 6.76
C ASP A 18 -13.98 12.80 5.48
N LEU A 19 -14.21 13.53 4.39
CA LEU A 19 -13.54 13.30 3.12
C LEU A 19 -12.26 14.13 3.05
N LYS A 20 -11.13 13.48 2.77
CA LYS A 20 -9.86 14.16 2.56
C LYS A 20 -9.76 14.74 1.15
N HIS A 21 -10.16 13.94 0.17
CA HIS A 21 -9.99 14.29 -1.24
C HIS A 21 -11.30 14.85 -1.82
N PRO A 22 -11.28 16.03 -2.48
CA PRO A 22 -12.50 16.72 -2.91
C PRO A 22 -13.30 15.96 -3.97
N LEU A 23 -12.63 15.08 -4.73
CA LEU A 23 -13.29 14.27 -5.76
C LEU A 23 -13.91 12.97 -5.24
N THR A 24 -13.69 12.59 -3.98
CA THR A 24 -14.18 11.32 -3.42
C THR A 24 -15.69 11.21 -3.52
N LEU A 25 -16.42 12.24 -3.08
CA LEU A 25 -17.88 12.25 -3.15
C LEU A 25 -18.38 12.19 -4.59
N LYS A 26 -17.73 12.94 -5.51
CA LYS A 26 -18.10 12.94 -6.93
C LYS A 26 -18.02 11.53 -7.51
N TYR A 27 -16.92 10.81 -7.30
CA TYR A 27 -16.74 9.48 -7.86
C TYR A 27 -17.59 8.42 -7.17
N ALA A 28 -17.79 8.52 -5.86
CA ALA A 28 -18.71 7.66 -5.14
C ALA A 28 -20.14 7.82 -5.67
N LEU A 29 -20.61 9.05 -5.90
CA LEU A 29 -21.92 9.32 -6.49
C LEU A 29 -22.01 8.78 -7.92
N ILE A 30 -21.02 9.04 -8.78
CA ILE A 30 -21.00 8.48 -10.13
C ILE A 30 -21.15 6.96 -10.09
N TYR A 31 -20.46 6.28 -9.17
CA TYR A 31 -20.60 4.85 -9.00
C TYR A 31 -21.99 4.43 -8.50
N MET A 32 -22.56 5.12 -7.52
CA MET A 32 -23.90 4.82 -7.03
C MET A 32 -24.96 4.89 -8.15
N TYR A 33 -24.82 5.87 -9.04
CA TYR A 33 -25.78 6.07 -10.15
C TYR A 33 -25.51 5.18 -11.37
N SER A 34 -24.25 4.88 -11.69
CA SER A 34 -23.88 4.18 -12.93
C SER A 34 -23.37 2.75 -12.73
N GLY A 35 -22.98 2.37 -11.51
CA GLY A 35 -22.29 1.13 -11.20
C GLY A 35 -20.85 1.06 -11.73
N ILE A 36 -20.31 2.14 -12.32
CA ILE A 36 -19.02 2.14 -13.03
C ILE A 36 -18.16 3.33 -12.59
N ILE A 37 -16.85 3.11 -12.43
CA ILE A 37 -15.85 4.19 -12.34
C ILE A 37 -14.71 3.90 -13.32
N SER A 38 -14.37 4.88 -14.16
CA SER A 38 -13.26 4.76 -15.11
C SER A 38 -11.91 4.70 -14.41
N ARG A 39 -11.05 3.76 -14.80
CA ARG A 39 -9.70 3.56 -14.23
C ARG A 39 -8.81 4.81 -14.35
N PHE A 40 -8.95 5.58 -15.42
CA PHE A 40 -8.16 6.79 -15.67
C PHE A 40 -8.44 7.92 -14.68
N GLN A 41 -9.59 7.85 -13.99
CA GLN A 41 -10.08 8.93 -13.14
C GLN A 41 -9.56 8.87 -11.70
N TRP A 42 -9.02 7.73 -11.27
CA TRP A 42 -8.54 7.51 -9.91
C TRP A 42 -7.27 6.66 -9.81
N GLY A 43 -6.88 5.94 -10.87
CA GLY A 43 -5.80 4.95 -10.82
C GLY A 43 -4.37 5.50 -10.62
N GLN A 44 -4.17 6.82 -10.64
CA GLN A 44 -2.87 7.45 -10.39
C GLN A 44 -2.81 8.23 -9.08
N ASP A 45 -3.95 8.40 -8.41
CA ASP A 45 -4.06 9.20 -7.20
C ASP A 45 -4.34 8.28 -6.00
N ASN A 46 -3.27 7.96 -5.28
CA ASN A 46 -3.33 7.10 -4.12
C ASN A 46 -4.17 7.70 -2.98
N GLU A 47 -4.21 9.04 -2.85
CA GLU A 47 -5.01 9.70 -1.82
C GLU A 47 -6.50 9.56 -2.14
N LEU A 48 -6.88 9.84 -3.38
CA LEU A 48 -8.25 9.62 -3.85
C LEU A 48 -8.66 8.14 -3.72
N PHE A 49 -7.77 7.20 -4.03
CA PHE A 49 -8.05 5.77 -3.88
C PHE A 49 -8.30 5.39 -2.41
N GLU A 50 -7.43 5.81 -1.50
CA GLU A 50 -7.58 5.56 -0.07
C GLU A 50 -8.88 6.16 0.48
N ASP A 51 -9.20 7.40 0.10
CA ASP A 51 -10.39 8.10 0.56
C ASP A 51 -11.69 7.49 -0.01
N LEU A 52 -11.69 7.06 -1.28
CA LEU A 52 -12.80 6.31 -1.89
C LEU A 52 -13.03 4.96 -1.21
N LEU A 53 -11.96 4.26 -0.85
CA LEU A 53 -12.06 2.99 -0.15
C LEU A 53 -12.62 3.16 1.26
N HIS A 54 -12.16 4.20 1.98
CA HIS A 54 -12.69 4.57 3.29
C HIS A 54 -14.18 4.94 3.20
N PHE A 55 -14.55 5.73 2.20
CA PHE A 55 -15.95 6.07 1.95
C PHE A 55 -16.80 4.82 1.66
N ALA A 56 -16.31 3.90 0.81
CA ALA A 56 -17.02 2.67 0.50
C ALA A 56 -17.25 1.79 1.74
N ASP A 57 -16.26 1.67 2.62
CA ASP A 57 -16.38 0.92 3.87
C ASP A 57 -17.36 1.59 4.85
N LYS A 58 -17.19 2.91 5.08
CA LYS A 58 -18.00 3.68 6.02
C LYS A 58 -19.48 3.75 5.63
N TYR A 59 -19.76 3.98 4.35
CA TYR A 59 -21.12 4.07 3.82
C TYR A 59 -21.65 2.72 3.30
N GLN A 60 -20.93 1.63 3.56
CA GLN A 60 -21.36 0.25 3.29
C GLN A 60 -21.64 -0.04 1.81
N ILE A 61 -20.89 0.59 0.91
CA ILE A 61 -20.97 0.41 -0.54
C ILE A 61 -20.03 -0.74 -0.93
N SER A 62 -20.37 -1.96 -0.52
CA SER A 62 -19.50 -3.14 -0.62
C SER A 62 -18.97 -3.39 -2.05
N ASN A 63 -19.81 -3.24 -3.07
CA ASN A 63 -19.42 -3.46 -4.46
C ASN A 63 -18.38 -2.44 -4.95
N LEU A 64 -18.39 -1.21 -4.44
CA LEU A 64 -17.35 -0.22 -4.73
C LEU A 64 -16.01 -0.65 -4.11
N GLY A 65 -16.02 -1.05 -2.84
CA GLY A 65 -14.83 -1.56 -2.15
C GLY A 65 -14.22 -2.76 -2.88
N LYS A 66 -15.05 -3.73 -3.27
CA LYS A 66 -14.63 -4.90 -4.06
C LYS A 66 -14.03 -4.52 -5.41
N LEU A 67 -14.65 -3.58 -6.13
CA LEU A 67 -14.15 -3.08 -7.40
C LEU A 67 -12.74 -2.48 -7.22
N LEU A 68 -12.57 -1.58 -6.25
CA LEU A 68 -11.30 -0.90 -5.96
C LEU A 68 -10.21 -1.90 -5.58
N LEU A 69 -10.49 -2.84 -4.68
CA LEU A 69 -9.52 -3.86 -4.25
C LEU A 69 -9.18 -4.86 -5.35
N THR A 70 -10.16 -5.29 -6.14
CA THR A 70 -9.91 -6.15 -7.30
C THR A 70 -8.94 -5.49 -8.27
N ARG A 71 -9.13 -4.20 -8.53
CA ARG A 71 -8.25 -3.43 -9.41
C ARG A 71 -6.86 -3.24 -8.82
N LEU A 72 -6.76 -2.95 -7.53
CA LEU A 72 -5.48 -2.86 -6.84
C LEU A 72 -4.69 -4.17 -6.97
N ARG A 73 -5.35 -5.32 -6.80
CA ARG A 73 -4.72 -6.65 -6.99
C ARG A 73 -4.24 -6.90 -8.41
N GLN A 74 -5.00 -6.46 -9.41
CA GLN A 74 -4.67 -6.65 -10.83
C GLN A 74 -3.44 -5.84 -11.27
N ASP A 75 -3.13 -4.75 -10.57
CA ASP A 75 -2.10 -3.78 -10.97
C ASP A 75 -1.23 -3.36 -9.80
N ILE A 76 -0.70 -4.34 -9.05
CA ILE A 76 0.30 -4.04 -8.03
C ILE A 76 1.61 -3.63 -8.70
N THR A 77 2.11 -2.48 -8.27
CA THR A 77 3.34 -1.85 -8.74
C THR A 77 4.22 -1.47 -7.53
N PRO A 78 5.51 -1.15 -7.75
CA PRO A 78 6.37 -0.68 -6.67
C PRO A 78 5.89 0.61 -5.99
N PHE A 79 4.97 1.35 -6.60
CA PHE A 79 4.48 2.63 -6.09
C PHE A 79 3.18 2.51 -5.28
N ASN A 80 2.43 1.42 -5.44
CA ASN A 80 1.16 1.20 -4.73
C ASN A 80 1.18 -0.02 -3.78
N VAL A 81 2.21 -0.87 -3.84
CA VAL A 81 2.29 -2.07 -2.99
C VAL A 81 2.32 -1.74 -1.49
N GLY A 82 3.01 -0.67 -1.10
CA GLY A 82 3.02 -0.21 0.30
C GLY A 82 1.65 0.25 0.77
N MET A 83 0.93 1.00 -0.07
CA MET A 83 -0.45 1.41 0.19
C MET A 83 -1.37 0.17 0.32
N ALA A 84 -1.25 -0.82 -0.57
CA ALA A 84 -2.04 -2.04 -0.49
C ALA A 84 -1.88 -2.75 0.85
N LEU A 85 -0.66 -2.84 1.38
CA LEU A 85 -0.37 -3.43 2.68
C LEU A 85 -0.95 -2.60 3.83
N ILE A 86 -0.78 -1.27 3.79
CA ILE A 86 -1.32 -0.36 4.80
C ILE A 86 -2.84 -0.43 4.86
N LEU A 87 -3.52 -0.37 3.71
CA LEU A 87 -4.97 -0.47 3.62
C LEU A 87 -5.47 -1.81 4.11
N SER A 88 -4.80 -2.91 3.72
CA SER A 88 -5.18 -4.25 4.16
C SER A 88 -5.03 -4.43 5.67
N ASN A 89 -4.05 -3.79 6.29
CA ASN A 89 -3.93 -3.78 7.75
C ASN A 89 -5.01 -2.91 8.42
N ARG A 90 -5.28 -1.72 7.87
CA ARG A 90 -6.27 -0.78 8.42
C ARG A 90 -7.69 -1.36 8.40
N PHE A 91 -8.06 -2.05 7.33
CA PHE A 91 -9.41 -2.57 7.13
C PHE A 91 -9.49 -4.09 7.31
N LYS A 92 -8.55 -4.70 8.04
CA LYS A 92 -8.52 -6.16 8.29
C LYS A 92 -9.80 -6.68 8.98
N GLU A 93 -10.50 -5.81 9.71
CA GLU A 93 -11.74 -6.11 10.44
C GLU A 93 -12.99 -5.58 9.73
N SER A 94 -12.87 -5.14 8.47
CA SER A 94 -14.03 -4.69 7.68
C SER A 94 -15.03 -5.84 7.49
N ILE A 95 -16.25 -5.66 8.01
CA ILE A 95 -17.33 -6.65 7.92
C ILE A 95 -17.66 -6.99 6.45
N TYR A 96 -17.49 -6.02 5.54
CA TYR A 96 -17.96 -6.14 4.16
C TYR A 96 -16.88 -6.58 3.17
N CYS A 97 -15.62 -6.26 3.46
CA CYS A 97 -14.51 -6.40 2.52
C CYS A 97 -13.28 -7.13 3.11
N ALA A 98 -13.35 -7.71 4.31
CA ALA A 98 -12.20 -8.37 4.96
C ALA A 98 -11.50 -9.41 4.05
N TYR A 99 -12.26 -10.25 3.34
CA TYR A 99 -11.69 -11.23 2.42
C TYR A 99 -10.92 -10.57 1.27
N ASP A 100 -11.46 -9.49 0.70
CA ASP A 100 -10.81 -8.76 -0.38
C ASP A 100 -9.54 -8.03 0.07
N PHE A 101 -9.52 -7.54 1.31
CA PHE A 101 -8.32 -6.99 1.94
C PHE A 101 -7.28 -8.07 2.20
N TYR A 102 -7.69 -9.22 2.72
CA TYR A 102 -6.79 -10.36 2.89
C TYR A 102 -6.14 -10.78 1.57
N GLN A 103 -6.92 -10.94 0.51
CA GLN A 103 -6.41 -11.27 -0.83
C GLN A 103 -5.45 -10.19 -1.35
N SER A 104 -5.77 -8.91 -1.13
CA SER A 104 -4.90 -7.80 -1.53
C SER A 104 -3.56 -7.81 -0.79
N LYS A 105 -3.58 -8.14 0.51
CA LYS A 105 -2.36 -8.35 1.31
C LYS A 105 -1.50 -9.47 0.73
N GLN A 106 -2.09 -10.61 0.41
CA GLN A 106 -1.33 -11.76 -0.13
C GLN A 106 -0.65 -11.44 -1.46
N VAL A 107 -1.35 -10.78 -2.38
CA VAL A 107 -0.75 -10.37 -3.67
C VAL A 107 0.38 -9.36 -3.44
N ALA A 108 0.21 -8.41 -2.51
CA ALA A 108 1.24 -7.43 -2.18
C ALA A 108 2.49 -8.07 -1.53
N LEU A 109 2.31 -9.04 -0.64
CA LEU A 109 3.40 -9.81 -0.05
C LEU A 109 4.14 -10.62 -1.13
N ALA A 110 3.40 -11.31 -2.00
CA ALA A 110 3.98 -12.06 -3.12
C ALA A 110 4.76 -11.16 -4.10
N PHE A 111 4.33 -9.91 -4.29
CA PHE A 111 5.06 -8.91 -5.07
C PHE A 111 6.40 -8.55 -4.39
N LEU A 112 6.38 -8.26 -3.10
CA LEU A 112 7.60 -7.88 -2.37
C LEU A 112 8.61 -9.01 -2.20
N ARG A 113 8.20 -10.27 -2.34
CA ARG A 113 9.13 -11.41 -2.35
C ARG A 113 10.10 -11.40 -3.54
N LYS A 114 9.69 -10.84 -4.69
CA LYS A 114 10.57 -10.78 -5.87
C LYS A 114 11.63 -9.70 -5.66
N ARG A 115 12.90 -10.11 -5.56
CA ARG A 115 14.05 -9.20 -5.33
C ARG A 115 14.03 -7.92 -6.18
N LYS A 116 13.75 -8.03 -7.50
CA LYS A 116 13.68 -6.88 -8.41
C LYS A 116 12.58 -5.89 -7.99
N GLN A 117 11.42 -6.41 -7.62
CA GLN A 117 10.26 -5.63 -7.19
C GLN A 117 10.48 -5.00 -5.82
N LEU A 118 11.09 -5.75 -4.89
CA LEU A 118 11.51 -5.23 -3.58
C LEU A 118 12.46 -4.03 -3.71
N LEU A 119 13.52 -4.16 -4.51
CA LEU A 119 14.48 -3.07 -4.70
C LEU A 119 13.82 -1.81 -5.30
N GLN A 120 12.87 -2.01 -6.23
CA GLN A 120 12.07 -0.91 -6.77
C GLN A 120 11.15 -0.29 -5.72
N PHE A 121 10.51 -1.10 -4.88
CA PHE A 121 9.67 -0.62 -3.79
C PHE A 121 10.48 0.14 -2.74
N LEU A 122 11.66 -0.35 -2.33
CA LEU A 122 12.55 0.33 -1.40
C LEU A 122 13.00 1.71 -1.91
N SER A 123 13.06 1.87 -3.24
CA SER A 123 13.34 3.15 -3.90
C SER A 123 12.13 4.09 -3.96
N SER A 124 10.93 3.63 -3.62
CA SER A 124 9.70 4.43 -3.59
C SER A 124 9.59 5.24 -2.30
N PRO A 125 8.90 6.41 -2.31
CA PRO A 125 8.66 7.17 -1.08
C PRO A 125 7.82 6.41 -0.06
N TYR A 126 6.94 5.49 -0.50
CA TYR A 126 6.09 4.68 0.36
C TYR A 126 6.86 3.66 1.22
N SER A 127 8.07 3.26 0.81
CA SER A 127 8.89 2.38 1.65
C SER A 127 9.21 3.06 2.99
N THR A 128 9.66 4.31 2.93
CA THR A 128 9.99 5.09 4.12
C THR A 128 8.80 5.19 5.07
N THR A 129 7.62 5.50 4.55
CA THR A 129 6.38 5.55 5.34
C THR A 129 6.05 4.20 5.97
N LEU A 130 6.14 3.11 5.20
CA LEU A 130 5.88 1.76 5.71
C LEU A 130 6.83 1.38 6.85
N PHE A 131 8.13 1.58 6.66
CA PHE A 131 9.17 1.20 7.63
C PHE A 131 9.20 2.09 8.88
N THR A 132 8.69 3.33 8.80
CA THR A 132 8.70 4.26 9.94
C THR A 132 7.39 4.26 10.73
N GLN A 133 6.25 4.20 10.04
CA GLN A 133 4.93 4.37 10.67
C GLN A 133 4.19 3.05 10.91
N TYR A 134 4.56 1.97 10.21
CA TYR A 134 3.83 0.71 10.25
C TYR A 134 4.77 -0.49 10.52
N PRO A 135 5.46 -0.51 11.68
CA PRO A 135 6.44 -1.56 11.99
C PRO A 135 5.83 -2.96 12.04
N ASP A 136 4.56 -3.09 12.42
CA ASP A 136 3.89 -4.40 12.45
C ASP A 136 3.69 -4.98 11.05
N ILE A 137 3.45 -4.13 10.05
CA ILE A 137 3.36 -4.58 8.66
C ILE A 137 4.74 -5.03 8.16
N VAL A 138 5.82 -4.39 8.59
CA VAL A 138 7.17 -4.83 8.28
C VAL A 138 7.45 -6.20 8.87
N LYS A 139 7.04 -6.45 10.12
CA LYS A 139 7.14 -7.79 10.73
C LYS A 139 6.39 -8.82 9.92
N ASP A 140 5.16 -8.54 9.50
CA ASP A 140 4.36 -9.44 8.66
C ASP A 140 5.08 -9.78 7.33
N ILE A 141 5.74 -8.79 6.71
CA ILE A 141 6.53 -9.02 5.50
C ILE A 141 7.69 -9.97 5.78
N LEU A 142 8.46 -9.71 6.85
CA LEU A 142 9.61 -10.54 7.21
C LEU A 142 9.21 -11.98 7.56
N ILE A 143 8.13 -12.15 8.33
CA ILE A 143 7.57 -13.47 8.65
C ILE A 143 7.14 -14.18 7.36
N SER A 144 6.45 -13.48 6.45
CA SER A 144 6.01 -14.06 5.18
C SER A 144 7.15 -14.52 4.27
N TRP A 145 8.36 -13.99 4.47
CA TRP A 145 9.56 -14.44 3.75
C TRP A 145 10.16 -15.67 4.43
N ALA A 146 10.24 -15.67 5.76
CA ALA A 146 10.77 -16.78 6.54
C ALA A 146 9.94 -18.08 6.42
N GLU A 147 8.62 -17.98 6.35
CA GLU A 147 7.73 -19.14 6.26
C GLU A 147 7.91 -19.95 4.96
N GLU A 148 8.25 -19.30 3.84
CA GLU A 148 8.37 -19.97 2.54
C GLU A 148 9.72 -20.70 2.39
N ASP A 149 10.80 -20.17 3.00
CA ASP A 149 12.13 -20.79 3.05
C ASP A 149 12.13 -22.17 3.76
N THR A 150 11.08 -22.49 4.54
CA THR A 150 10.95 -23.79 5.19
C THR A 150 10.41 -24.88 4.25
N THR A 151 9.75 -24.52 3.14
CA THR A 151 9.03 -25.43 2.24
C THR A 151 9.79 -25.86 0.98
N THR A 152 10.87 -25.17 0.62
CA THR A 152 11.74 -25.53 -0.51
C THR A 152 13.15 -25.89 -0.05
N ASP A 153 13.46 -27.18 -0.11
CA ASP A 153 14.78 -27.81 -0.17
C ASP A 153 15.74 -27.62 1.02
N VAL A 154 16.21 -28.73 1.58
CA VAL A 154 16.90 -28.78 2.88
C VAL A 154 18.41 -28.45 2.77
N ASP A 155 18.95 -28.31 1.55
CA ASP A 155 20.40 -28.25 1.34
C ASP A 155 20.96 -26.89 0.89
N LYS A 156 20.15 -25.82 0.87
CA LYS A 156 20.62 -24.42 0.74
C LYS A 156 20.34 -23.57 1.99
N LYS A 157 20.02 -24.26 3.09
CA LYS A 157 19.09 -23.84 4.15
C LYS A 157 19.68 -23.03 5.30
N TYR A 158 20.97 -22.71 5.29
CA TYR A 158 21.63 -22.09 6.45
C TYR A 158 22.27 -20.73 6.21
N ASP A 159 22.32 -20.23 4.97
CA ASP A 159 22.91 -18.92 4.70
C ASP A 159 21.86 -17.79 4.77
N PHE A 160 20.64 -17.99 4.27
CA PHE A 160 19.68 -16.87 4.11
C PHE A 160 18.93 -16.49 5.40
N ALA A 161 18.42 -17.48 6.15
CA ALA A 161 17.75 -17.23 7.43
C ALA A 161 18.74 -16.77 8.51
N PHE A 162 19.98 -17.26 8.48
CA PHE A 162 21.03 -16.85 9.41
C PHE A 162 21.58 -15.45 9.08
N GLU A 163 21.68 -15.06 7.80
CA GLU A 163 21.99 -13.68 7.41
C GLU A 163 20.87 -12.69 7.76
N ALA A 164 19.60 -13.08 7.62
CA ALA A 164 18.47 -12.24 8.00
C ALA A 164 18.33 -12.07 9.52
N HIS A 165 18.55 -13.14 10.29
CA HIS A 165 18.45 -13.09 11.77
C HIS A 165 19.67 -12.44 12.42
N ARG A 166 20.88 -12.65 11.88
CA ARG A 166 22.11 -11.97 12.33
C ARG A 166 22.11 -10.48 11.99
N SER A 167 21.22 -10.04 11.10
CA SER A 167 20.95 -8.64 10.80
C SER A 167 19.91 -7.98 11.73
N LEU A 168 19.23 -8.75 12.60
CA LEU A 168 18.05 -8.26 13.32
C LEU A 168 18.04 -8.46 14.85
N GLU A 169 19.04 -9.11 15.44
CA GLU A 169 19.20 -9.11 16.91
C GLU A 169 20.65 -8.85 17.32
N VAL A 170 21.01 -7.57 17.36
CA VAL A 170 21.20 -6.74 18.56
C VAL A 170 21.77 -5.43 18.01
N VAL A 171 21.24 -4.30 18.49
CA VAL A 171 21.58 -2.90 18.13
C VAL A 171 20.56 -2.23 17.20
N SER A 172 19.58 -1.59 17.86
CA SER A 172 19.01 -0.27 17.54
C SER A 172 18.57 0.02 16.10
N LEU A 173 17.29 0.36 15.94
CA LEU A 173 16.67 1.11 14.82
C LEU A 173 17.53 2.26 14.20
N LYS A 174 18.64 2.67 14.83
CA LYS A 174 19.67 3.58 14.32
C LYS A 174 20.46 3.07 13.10
N GLU A 175 20.69 1.77 12.90
CA GLU A 175 21.50 1.31 11.73
C GLU A 175 20.67 1.17 10.44
N ILE A 176 19.40 0.79 10.58
CA ILE A 176 18.39 0.83 9.51
C ILE A 176 18.22 2.28 8.99
N PHE A 177 18.38 3.27 9.87
CA PHE A 177 18.40 4.70 9.54
C PHE A 177 19.67 5.14 8.77
N TYR A 178 20.82 4.49 8.97
CA TYR A 178 22.09 4.84 8.31
C TYR A 178 22.27 4.22 6.90
N MET A 179 21.69 3.05 6.61
CA MET A 179 21.68 2.52 5.24
C MET A 179 20.71 3.26 4.30
N GLY A 180 19.58 3.75 4.82
CA GLY A 180 18.69 4.66 4.08
C GLY A 180 19.39 5.94 3.61
N GLN A 181 20.28 6.52 4.43
CA GLN A 181 21.07 7.69 4.05
C GLN A 181 22.19 7.39 3.03
N ASN A 182 22.73 6.16 3.00
CA ASN A 182 23.80 5.78 2.06
C ASN A 182 23.27 5.41 0.66
N ILE A 183 22.03 4.94 0.56
CA ILE A 183 21.36 4.66 -0.72
C ILE A 183 20.96 5.97 -1.43
N SER A 184 20.52 6.99 -0.69
CA SER A 184 20.27 8.34 -1.22
C SER A 184 21.55 9.04 -1.71
N ARG A 185 22.67 8.94 -0.97
CA ARG A 185 23.96 9.55 -1.38
C ARG A 185 24.63 8.88 -2.59
N LYS A 186 24.45 7.56 -2.81
CA LYS A 186 24.97 6.87 -4.00
C LYS A 186 24.09 7.08 -5.23
N ALA A 187 22.77 7.24 -5.07
CA ALA A 187 21.86 7.62 -6.16
C ALA A 187 22.15 9.06 -6.67
N PHE A 188 22.41 10.02 -5.77
CA PHE A 188 22.79 11.39 -6.13
C PHE A 188 24.17 11.48 -6.84
N LYS A 189 25.16 10.68 -6.42
CA LYS A 189 26.49 10.64 -7.08
C LYS A 189 26.46 9.98 -8.47
N LYS A 190 25.54 9.06 -8.74
CA LYS A 190 25.40 8.38 -10.04
C LYS A 190 24.68 9.24 -11.08
N GLN A 191 23.76 10.11 -10.67
CA GLN A 191 23.10 11.08 -11.57
C GLN A 191 24.05 12.22 -12.01
N ASN A 192 24.95 12.71 -11.14
CA ASN A 192 25.95 13.72 -11.53
C ASN A 192 27.06 13.17 -12.44
N LYS A 193 27.40 11.89 -12.34
CA LYS A 193 28.35 11.25 -13.28
C LYS A 193 27.78 11.11 -14.70
N ASN A 194 26.46 10.91 -14.84
CA ASN A 194 25.82 10.84 -16.15
C ASN A 194 25.57 12.21 -16.80
N LYS A 195 25.43 13.30 -16.03
CA LYS A 195 25.37 14.66 -16.60
C LYS A 195 26.72 15.13 -17.15
N ASN A 196 27.84 14.77 -16.51
CA ASN A 196 29.18 15.19 -16.98
C ASN A 196 29.66 14.43 -18.24
N ASN A 197 29.10 13.25 -18.53
CA ASN A 197 29.39 12.50 -19.75
C ASN A 197 28.54 12.94 -20.96
N LEU A 198 27.57 13.84 -20.77
CA LEU A 198 26.75 14.43 -21.84
C LEU A 198 27.25 15.81 -22.29
N VAL A 199 28.25 16.38 -21.60
CA VAL A 199 28.89 17.67 -21.97
C VAL A 199 30.24 17.46 -22.65
N SER A 200 30.67 16.20 -22.83
CA SER A 200 31.96 15.82 -23.43
C SER A 200 31.80 14.92 -24.67
N ARG A 201 30.73 15.14 -25.45
CA ARG A 201 30.61 14.68 -26.84
C ARG A 201 30.09 15.81 -27.71
#